data_AF-A0A7S3ITM7-F1
#
_entry.id   AF-A0A7S3ITM7-F1
#
_cell.length_a   1.000
_cell.length_b   1.000
_cell.length_c   1.000
_cell.angle_alpha   90.00
_cell.angle_beta   90.00
_cell.angle_gamma   90.00
#
_symmetry.space_group_name_H-M   'P 1'
#
loop_
_entity.id
_entity.type
_entity.pdbx_description
1 polymer ?
#
loop_
_entity_poly.entity_id
_entity_poly.type
_entity_poly.pdbx_seq_one_letter_code
_entity_poly.pdbx_strand_id
1 'polypeptide(L)'
;RLSNFLRIVAILFAIMIIPLQIFLKSILQDTENDLIGKLQNVIEDHGVLIDIMHVELDLVSTPITLLAGIFFFLAFDSLIAFKTSLLYCFGIYVMMILKLLYESPRPFWMKHSIQALGQTCKFDFSSPSTHIFNL
;
A
#
# COMPACT_ATOMS: atom_id res chain seq x y z
N ARG A 1 19.93 7.04 -27.41
CA ARG A 1 18.66 7.63 -27.94
C ARG A 1 17.48 6.68 -27.76
N LEU A 2 17.57 5.41 -28.18
CA LEU A 2 16.51 4.40 -27.98
C LEU A 2 16.11 4.20 -26.50
N SER A 3 17.09 4.20 -25.57
CA SER A 3 16.83 4.10 -24.12
C SER A 3 16.00 5.27 -23.57
N ASN A 4 16.26 6.51 -24.01
CA ASN A 4 15.50 7.67 -23.57
C ASN A 4 14.07 7.66 -24.13
N PHE A 5 13.89 7.18 -25.37
CA PHE A 5 12.57 7.01 -25.96
C PHE A 5 11.72 5.99 -25.19
N LEU A 6 12.29 4.81 -24.86
CA LEU A 6 11.59 3.80 -24.06
C LEU A 6 11.19 4.31 -22.66
N ARG A 7 12.05 5.09 -22.01
CA ARG A 7 11.73 5.72 -20.71
C ARG A 7 10.55 6.69 -20.82
N ILE A 8 10.53 7.52 -21.85
CA ILE A 8 9.42 8.48 -22.07
C ILE A 8 8.12 7.74 -22.34
N VAL A 9 8.14 6.70 -23.17
CA VAL A 9 6.96 5.87 -23.46
C VAL A 9 6.46 5.18 -22.19
N ALA A 10 7.35 4.61 -21.38
CA ALA A 10 6.97 3.97 -20.11
C ALA A 10 6.34 4.97 -19.13
N ILE A 11 6.88 6.19 -19.03
CA ILE A 11 6.31 7.26 -18.20
C ILE A 11 4.92 7.66 -18.72
N LEU A 12 4.75 7.82 -20.03
CA LEU A 12 3.45 8.14 -20.62
C LEU A 12 2.42 7.05 -20.34
N PHE A 13 2.78 5.77 -20.49
CA PHE A 13 1.90 4.66 -20.12
C PHE A 13 1.54 4.67 -18.64
N ALA A 14 2.52 4.89 -17.75
CA ALA A 14 2.28 4.97 -16.31
C ALA A 14 1.32 6.11 -15.95
N ILE A 15 1.47 7.28 -16.58
CA ILE A 15 0.57 8.42 -16.38
C ILE A 15 -0.85 8.10 -16.88
N MET A 16 -0.98 7.38 -18.01
CA MET A 16 -2.29 6.99 -18.57
C MET A 16 -3.04 5.95 -17.73
N ILE A 17 -2.34 5.15 -16.92
CA ILE A 17 -2.97 4.17 -16.01
C ILE A 17 -3.77 4.87 -14.89
N ILE A 18 -3.31 6.04 -14.44
CA ILE A 18 -3.96 6.79 -13.35
C ILE A 18 -5.40 7.20 -13.70
N PRO A 19 -5.68 7.94 -14.80
CA PRO A 19 -7.06 8.28 -15.14
C PRO A 19 -7.89 7.05 -15.49
N LEU A 20 -7.28 6.03 -16.12
CA LEU A 20 -7.96 4.76 -16.42
C LEU A 20 -8.49 4.08 -15.14
N GLN A 21 -7.68 4.05 -14.08
CA GLN A 21 -8.07 3.51 -12.77
C GLN A 21 -9.22 4.31 -12.15
N ILE A 22 -9.24 5.64 -12.32
CA ILE A 22 -10.33 6.48 -11.84
C ILE A 22 -11.65 6.16 -12.57
N PHE A 23 -11.62 6.02 -13.90
CA PHE A 23 -12.80 5.70 -14.70
C PHE A 23 -13.35 4.28 -14.43
N LEU A 24 -12.47 3.32 -14.16
CA LEU A 24 -12.84 1.93 -13.89
C LEU A 24 -13.04 1.64 -12.39
N LYS A 25 -13.01 2.65 -11.52
CA LYS A 25 -13.03 2.48 -10.06
C LYS A 25 -14.16 1.58 -9.57
N SER A 26 -15.39 1.76 -10.06
CA SER A 26 -16.54 0.96 -9.62
C SER A 26 -16.41 -0.52 -9.99
N ILE A 27 -16.08 -0.82 -11.25
CA ILE A 27 -15.91 -2.20 -11.75
C ILE A 27 -14.74 -2.89 -11.03
N LEU A 28 -13.64 -2.16 -10.82
CA LEU A 28 -12.48 -2.67 -10.12
C LEU A 28 -12.82 -3.02 -8.66
N GLN A 29 -13.54 -2.13 -7.97
CA GLN A 29 -13.97 -2.35 -6.59
C GLN A 29 -14.89 -3.56 -6.43
N ASP A 30 -15.84 -3.77 -7.35
CA ASP A 30 -16.73 -4.93 -7.29
C ASP A 30 -15.96 -6.24 -7.45
N THR A 31 -15.00 -6.25 -8.38
CA THR A 31 -14.13 -7.41 -8.65
C THR A 31 -13.16 -7.68 -7.49
N GLU A 32 -12.54 -6.64 -6.93
CA GLU A 32 -11.67 -6.73 -5.76
C GLU A 32 -12.42 -7.30 -4.55
N ASN A 33 -13.64 -6.82 -4.30
CA ASN A 33 -14.45 -7.29 -3.18
C ASN A 33 -14.88 -8.76 -3.33
N ASP A 34 -15.17 -9.23 -4.55
CA ASP A 34 -15.45 -10.65 -4.81
C ASP A 34 -14.20 -11.52 -4.59
N LEU A 35 -13.04 -11.05 -5.05
CA LEU A 35 -11.77 -11.73 -4.83
C LEU A 35 -11.42 -11.83 -3.33
N ILE A 36 -11.60 -10.74 -2.58
CA ILE A 36 -11.34 -10.71 -1.13
C ILE A 36 -12.25 -11.70 -0.40
N GLY A 37 -13.54 -11.75 -0.74
CA GLY A 37 -14.46 -12.71 -0.13
C GLY A 37 -14.04 -14.17 -0.38
N LYS A 38 -13.61 -14.48 -1.61
CA LYS A 38 -13.07 -15.81 -1.94
C LYS A 38 -11.77 -16.11 -1.19
N LEU A 39 -10.89 -15.13 -1.05
CA LEU A 39 -9.62 -15.29 -0.35
C LEU A 39 -9.86 -15.54 1.15
N GLN A 40 -10.81 -14.85 1.77
CA GLN A 40 -11.15 -15.05 3.19
C GLN A 40 -11.64 -16.47 3.47
N ASN A 41 -12.50 -17.02 2.62
CA ASN A 41 -12.99 -18.40 2.76
C ASN A 41 -11.84 -19.43 2.69
N VAL A 42 -10.81 -19.18 1.87
CA VAL A 42 -9.63 -20.06 1.76
C VAL A 42 -8.69 -19.91 2.96
N ILE A 43 -8.58 -18.69 3.49
CA ILE A 43 -7.70 -18.36 4.60
C ILE A 43 -8.24 -18.91 5.94
N GLU A 44 -9.57 -18.93 6.14
CA GLU A 44 -10.19 -19.51 7.35
C GLU A 44 -9.81 -20.98 7.58
N ASP A 45 -9.56 -21.73 6.51
CA ASP A 45 -9.10 -23.13 6.58
C ASP A 45 -7.62 -23.28 6.97
N HIS A 46 -6.82 -22.20 6.93
CA HIS A 46 -5.37 -22.23 7.10
C HIS A 46 -4.86 -21.17 8.10
N GLY A 47 -5.05 -21.41 9.40
CA GLY A 47 -4.60 -20.51 10.47
C GLY A 47 -3.11 -20.12 10.44
N VAL A 48 -2.21 -21.00 9.97
CA VAL A 48 -0.78 -20.67 9.83
C VAL A 48 -0.53 -19.59 8.77
N LEU A 49 -1.32 -19.57 7.69
CA LEU A 49 -1.21 -18.57 6.64
C LEU A 49 -1.57 -17.18 7.16
N ILE A 50 -2.58 -17.11 8.04
CA ILE A 50 -3.00 -15.87 8.71
C ILE A 50 -1.84 -15.28 9.52
N ASP A 51 -1.17 -16.11 10.32
CA ASP A 51 -0.06 -15.66 11.16
C ASP A 51 1.11 -15.13 10.32
N ILE A 52 1.44 -15.80 9.21
CA ILE A 52 2.49 -15.34 8.29
C ILE A 52 2.12 -13.97 7.69
N MET A 53 0.87 -13.81 7.23
CA MET A 53 0.40 -12.54 6.66
C MET A 53 0.42 -11.41 7.70
N HIS A 54 0.09 -11.69 8.97
CA HIS A 54 0.18 -10.69 10.04
C HIS A 54 1.62 -10.26 10.30
N VAL A 55 2.57 -11.19 10.34
CA VAL A 55 3.99 -10.88 10.54
C VAL A 55 4.52 -9.99 9.40
N GLU A 56 4.18 -10.30 8.15
CA GLU A 56 4.58 -9.47 7.00
C GLU A 56 3.99 -8.06 7.09
N LEU A 57 2.71 -7.94 7.44
CA LEU A 57 2.05 -6.63 7.58
C LEU A 57 2.66 -5.79 8.71
N ASP A 58 3.04 -6.43 9.81
CA ASP A 58 3.66 -5.77 10.96
C ASP A 58 5.08 -5.30 10.62
N LEU A 59 5.90 -6.13 9.96
CA LEU A 59 7.26 -5.77 9.53
C LEU A 59 7.30 -4.51 8.65
N VAL A 60 6.24 -4.30 7.86
CA VAL A 60 6.13 -3.19 6.92
C VAL A 60 5.33 -2.01 7.53
N SER A 61 5.00 -2.08 8.82
CA SER A 61 4.29 -1.01 9.52
C SER A 61 5.16 0.25 9.66
N THR A 62 4.54 1.43 9.51
CA THR A 62 5.23 2.73 9.64
C THR A 62 6.09 2.86 10.91
N PRO A 63 5.66 2.43 12.11
CA PRO A 63 6.51 2.47 13.30
C PRO A 63 7.78 1.63 13.17
N ILE A 64 7.67 0.43 12.59
CA ILE A 64 8.82 -0.46 12.38
C ILE A 64 9.75 0.11 11.29
N THR A 65 9.21 0.66 10.20
CA THR A 65 9.99 1.33 9.17
C THR A 65 10.77 2.53 9.74
N LEU A 66 10.16 3.34 10.60
CA LEU A 66 10.82 4.45 11.28
C LEU A 66 11.91 3.98 12.23
N LEU A 67 11.65 2.93 13.01
CA LEU A 67 12.65 2.33 13.91
C LEU A 67 13.85 1.79 13.11
N ALA A 68 13.60 1.12 11.99
CA ALA A 68 14.63 0.67 11.07
C ALA A 68 15.44 1.86 10.53
N GLY A 69 14.79 2.98 10.19
CA GLY A 69 15.45 4.23 9.80
C GLY A 69 16.41 4.77 10.87
N ILE A 70 16.01 4.74 12.15
CA ILE A 70 16.87 5.12 13.28
C ILE A 70 18.07 4.16 13.39
N PHE A 71 17.84 2.85 13.26
CA PHE A 71 18.92 1.86 13.27
C PHE A 71 19.91 2.10 12.11
N PHE A 72 19.40 2.38 10.90
CA PHE A 72 20.24 2.75 9.76
C PHE A 72 21.04 4.03 10.03
N PHE A 73 20.45 5.02 10.69
CA PHE A 73 21.14 6.25 11.08
C PHE A 73 22.29 5.99 12.07
N LEU A 74 22.14 5.02 12.97
CA LEU A 74 23.18 4.66 13.94
C LEU A 74 24.26 3.74 13.37
N ALA A 75 23.91 2.88 12.40
CA ALA A 75 24.81 1.87 11.86
C ALA A 75 25.54 2.29 10.56
N PHE A 76 25.03 3.28 9.83
CA PHE A 76 25.55 3.72 8.53
C PHE A 76 25.88 5.22 8.50
N ASP A 77 26.34 5.71 7.34
CA ASP A 77 26.62 7.12 7.10
C ASP A 77 25.37 7.98 7.35
N SER A 78 25.51 8.95 8.25
CA SER A 78 24.45 9.86 8.67
C SER A 78 23.85 10.65 7.50
N LEU A 79 24.62 10.90 6.44
CA LEU A 79 24.16 11.61 5.25
C LEU A 79 23.20 10.76 4.41
N ILE A 80 23.45 9.44 4.31
CA ILE A 80 22.56 8.52 3.60
C ILE A 80 21.26 8.37 4.40
N ALA A 81 21.37 8.13 5.70
CA ALA A 81 20.22 7.97 6.57
C ALA A 81 19.34 9.22 6.65
N PHE A 82 19.93 10.42 6.60
CA PHE A 82 19.18 11.67 6.51
C PHE A 82 18.40 11.78 5.19
N LYS A 83 19.03 11.46 4.05
CA LYS A 83 18.38 11.51 2.73
C LYS A 83 17.23 10.50 2.61
N THR A 84 17.42 9.27 3.09
CA THR A 84 16.37 8.24 3.05
C THR A 84 15.21 8.60 3.96
N SER A 85 15.49 9.10 5.17
CA SER A 85 14.45 9.56 6.11
C SER A 85 13.67 10.75 5.55
N LEU A 86 14.34 11.71 4.92
CA LEU A 86 13.69 12.86 4.29
C LEU A 86 12.79 12.43 3.13
N LEU A 87 13.27 11.54 2.26
CA LEU A 87 12.49 10.98 1.17
C LEU A 87 11.27 10.20 1.68
N TYR A 88 11.45 9.41 2.74
CA TYR A 88 10.37 8.67 3.39
C TYR A 88 9.29 9.60 3.93
N CYS A 89 9.67 10.61 4.71
CA CYS A 89 8.73 11.59 5.26
C CYS A 89 7.96 12.33 4.17
N PHE A 90 8.64 12.76 3.11
CA PHE A 90 7.99 13.42 1.97
C PHE A 90 7.04 12.46 1.24
N GLY A 91 7.45 11.20 1.03
CA GLY A 91 6.63 10.19 0.39
C GLY A 91 5.37 9.86 1.20
N ILE A 92 5.48 9.69 2.52
CA ILE A 92 4.31 9.48 3.40
C ILE A 92 3.35 10.67 3.35
N TYR A 93 3.88 11.91 3.31
CA TYR A 93 3.04 13.10 3.17
C TYR A 93 2.28 13.12 1.83
N VAL A 94 2.95 12.82 0.72
CA VAL A 94 2.31 12.69 -0.60
C VAL A 94 1.28 11.56 -0.59
N MET A 95 1.57 10.41 0.03
CA MET A 95 0.63 9.30 0.18
C MET A 95 -0.63 9.71 0.94
N MET A 96 -0.51 10.52 1.99
CA MET A 96 -1.66 11.05 2.72
C MET A 96 -2.54 11.92 1.82
N ILE A 97 -1.94 12.84 1.05
CA ILE A 97 -2.67 13.68 0.10
C ILE A 97 -3.38 12.82 -0.96
N LEU A 98 -2.70 11.82 -1.51
CA LEU A 98 -3.27 10.91 -2.50
C LEU A 98 -4.44 10.11 -1.92
N LYS A 99 -4.34 9.63 -0.68
CA LYS A 99 -5.43 8.94 0.01
C LYS A 99 -6.68 9.81 0.12
N LEU A 100 -6.49 11.09 0.47
CA LEU A 100 -7.58 12.07 0.52
C LEU A 100 -8.16 12.38 -0.86
N LEU A 101 -7.35 12.36 -1.92
CA LEU A 101 -7.82 12.64 -3.28
C LEU A 101 -8.59 11.46 -3.91
N TYR A 102 -8.18 10.23 -3.63
CA TYR A 102 -8.83 9.04 -4.20
C TYR A 102 -10.12 8.65 -3.48
N GLU A 103 -10.28 9.04 -2.20
CA GLU A 103 -11.47 8.79 -1.37
C GLU A 103 -12.01 7.36 -1.56
N SER A 104 -11.12 6.38 -1.47
CA SER A 104 -11.45 4.99 -1.75
C SER A 104 -11.89 4.30 -0.44
N PRO A 105 -13.14 3.80 -0.36
CA PRO A 105 -13.59 3.10 0.82
C PRO A 105 -12.81 1.80 1.01
N ARG A 106 -12.68 1.37 2.27
CA ARG A 106 -12.14 0.05 2.60
C ARG A 106 -13.16 -1.05 2.26
N PRO A 107 -12.73 -2.26 1.88
CA PRO A 107 -13.63 -3.37 1.52
C PRO A 107 -14.70 -3.67 2.59
N PHE A 108 -14.32 -3.64 3.87
CA PHE A 108 -15.23 -3.87 4.99
C PHE A 108 -16.26 -2.74 5.20
N TRP A 109 -16.07 -1.55 4.61
CA TRP A 109 -17.08 -0.48 4.60
C TRP A 109 -18.18 -0.73 3.57
N MET A 110 -17.88 -1.49 2.52
CA MET A 110 -18.77 -1.69 1.37
C MET A 110 -19.59 -2.97 1.47
N LYS A 111 -19.04 -4.05 2.06
CA LYS A 111 -19.74 -5.33 2.22
C LYS A 111 -19.61 -5.85 3.65
N HIS A 112 -20.74 -6.10 4.30
CA HIS A 112 -20.80 -6.70 5.64
C HIS A 112 -20.24 -8.13 5.71
N SER A 113 -20.17 -8.83 4.56
CA SER A 113 -19.60 -10.17 4.48
C SER A 113 -18.07 -10.19 4.60
N ILE A 114 -17.41 -9.05 4.38
CA ILE A 114 -15.96 -8.94 4.48
C ILE A 114 -15.61 -8.54 5.90
N GLN A 115 -15.05 -9.48 6.66
CA GLN A 115 -14.56 -9.21 8.01
C GLN A 115 -13.12 -8.72 7.96
N ALA A 116 -12.70 -7.89 8.90
CA ALA A 116 -11.30 -7.57 9.02
C ALA A 116 -10.57 -8.71 9.73
N LEU A 117 -9.48 -9.19 9.13
CA LEU A 117 -8.60 -10.16 9.74
C LEU A 117 -7.79 -9.49 10.85
N GLY A 118 -8.01 -9.90 12.10
CA GLY A 118 -7.41 -9.31 13.30
C GLY A 118 -7.97 -7.91 13.62
N GLN A 119 -7.77 -7.44 14.85
CA GLN A 119 -8.19 -6.10 15.31
C GLN A 119 -7.48 -4.93 14.58
N THR A 120 -6.79 -5.19 13.48
CA THR A 120 -6.02 -4.25 12.66
C THR A 120 -6.89 -3.49 11.65
N CYS A 121 -8.13 -3.15 12.01
CA CYS A 121 -8.97 -2.24 11.24
C CYS A 121 -8.40 -0.81 11.29
N LYS A 122 -7.73 -0.37 10.24
CA LYS A 122 -7.41 1.05 10.08
C LYS A 122 -8.60 1.79 9.49
N PHE A 123 -9.07 2.79 10.21
CA PHE A 123 -10.15 3.70 9.80
C PHE A 123 -9.57 4.83 8.92
N ASP A 124 -9.07 4.46 7.75
CA ASP A 124 -8.51 5.37 6.75
C ASP A 124 -8.83 4.86 5.33
N PHE A 125 -8.63 5.71 4.30
CA PHE A 125 -8.85 5.32 2.90
C PHE A 125 -7.97 4.14 2.47
N SER A 126 -8.49 3.30 1.56
CA SER A 126 -7.86 2.05 1.16
C SER A 126 -6.71 2.24 0.16
N SER A 127 -6.81 3.23 -0.72
CA SER A 127 -5.84 3.50 -1.79
C SER A 127 -5.27 4.91 -1.71
N PRO A 128 -3.94 5.09 -1.94
CA PRO A 128 -2.93 4.04 -2.14
C PRO A 128 -2.49 3.34 -0.84
N SER A 129 -2.05 2.08 -0.90
CA SER A 129 -1.65 1.31 0.28
C SER A 129 -0.32 1.80 0.87
N THR A 130 -0.34 2.20 2.15
CA THR A 130 0.87 2.60 2.89
C THR A 130 1.83 1.42 3.09
N HIS A 131 1.31 0.20 3.23
CA HIS A 131 2.16 -0.99 3.37
C HIS A 131 2.92 -1.27 2.07
N ILE A 132 2.31 -1.08 0.91
CA ILE A 132 3.00 -1.24 -0.38
C ILE A 132 4.08 -0.17 -0.57
N PHE A 133 3.85 1.06 -0.09
CA PHE A 133 4.84 2.13 -0.16
C PHE A 133 6.06 1.89 0.76
N ASN A 134 5.86 1.18 1.87
CA ASN A 134 6.92 0.90 2.86
C ASN A 134 7.77 -0.34 2.52
N LEU A 135 7.37 -1.16 1.53
CA LEU A 135 8.15 -2.27 0.98
C LEU A 135 9.34 -1.77 0.16
#